data_AF-A0AAJ1UE73-F1
#
_entry.id   AF-A0AAJ1UE73-F1
#
_cell.length_a   1.000
_cell.length_b   1.000
_cell.length_c   1.000
_cell.angle_alpha   90.00
_cell.angle_beta   90.00
_cell.angle_gamma   90.00
#
_symmetry.space_group_name_H-M   'P 1'
#
loop_
_entity.id
_entity.type
_entity.pdbx_description
1 polymer ?
#
loop_
_entity_poly.entity_id
_entity_poly.type
_entity_poly.pdbx_seq_one_letter_code
_entity_poly.pdbx_strand_id
1 'polypeptide(L)'
;MNDISASRDSWWLASLGNTLIWARLRVRPAGTAEVLDSDGNTLSYDSEDTARSQLFDAEFVEYDGLDEEDALVRGFSLHDVQPPQADNDEGLRGRMIQSLGARA
;
A
#
# COMPACT_ATOMS: atom_id res chain seq x y z
N MET A 1 26.01 -9.96 -5.07
CA MET A 1 24.99 -10.85 -4.47
C MET A 1 24.76 -10.38 -3.04
N ASN A 2 23.88 -9.41 -2.82
CA ASN A 2 23.47 -9.01 -1.48
C ASN A 2 22.06 -8.47 -1.61
N ASP A 3 21.06 -9.24 -1.17
CA ASP A 3 19.82 -8.70 -0.58
C ASP A 3 18.90 -9.86 -0.16
N ILE A 4 19.32 -10.60 0.87
CA ILE A 4 18.46 -11.58 1.56
C ILE A 4 18.09 -11.11 2.97
N SER A 5 18.40 -9.86 3.31
CA SER A 5 18.29 -9.32 4.67
C SER A 5 17.60 -7.95 4.76
N ALA A 6 17.23 -7.31 3.64
CA ALA A 6 16.36 -6.15 3.68
C ALA A 6 14.92 -6.62 3.87
N SER A 7 14.22 -6.02 4.83
CA SER A 7 12.77 -6.22 4.96
C SER A 7 12.13 -5.84 3.63
N ARG A 8 11.33 -6.74 3.03
CA ARG A 8 10.65 -6.43 1.77
C ARG A 8 9.45 -5.57 2.08
N ASP A 9 9.50 -4.30 1.70
CA ASP A 9 8.32 -3.45 1.69
C ASP A 9 7.65 -3.46 0.31
N SER A 10 6.34 -3.71 0.32
CA SER A 10 5.46 -3.58 -0.84
C SER A 10 4.39 -2.54 -0.51
N TRP A 11 4.08 -1.69 -1.48
CA TRP A 11 3.00 -0.73 -1.37
C TRP A 11 1.72 -1.28 -1.95
N TRP A 12 0.63 -1.05 -1.23
CA TRP A 12 -0.70 -1.49 -1.58
C TRP A 12 -1.62 -0.28 -1.59
N LEU A 13 -2.64 -0.32 -2.43
CA LEU A 13 -3.64 0.73 -2.48
C LEU A 13 -5.03 0.17 -2.73
N ALA A 14 -6.02 0.88 -2.21
CA ALA A 14 -7.43 0.68 -2.49
C ALA A 14 -8.03 2.01 -2.99
N SER A 15 -8.91 1.92 -3.98
CA SER A 15 -9.65 3.06 -4.50
C SER A 15 -11.09 3.01 -3.99
N LEU A 16 -11.47 3.95 -3.14
CA LEU A 16 -12.83 4.12 -2.63
C LEU A 16 -13.46 5.37 -3.24
N GLY A 17 -14.13 5.18 -4.38
CA GLY A 17 -14.72 6.27 -5.15
C GLY A 17 -13.64 7.26 -5.63
N ASN A 18 -13.60 8.44 -5.02
CA ASN A 18 -12.67 9.52 -5.38
C ASN A 18 -11.52 9.67 -4.36
N THR A 19 -11.35 8.67 -3.49
CA THR A 19 -10.32 8.62 -2.45
C THR A 19 -9.46 7.39 -2.67
N LEU A 20 -8.15 7.56 -2.64
CA LEU A 20 -7.17 6.50 -2.71
C LEU A 20 -6.53 6.34 -1.34
N ILE A 21 -6.52 5.11 -0.86
CA ILE A 21 -6.05 4.71 0.45
C ILE A 21 -4.82 3.84 0.23
N TRP A 22 -3.71 4.20 0.82
CA TRP A 22 -2.46 3.47 0.78
C TRP A 22 -2.30 2.61 2.03
N ALA A 23 -1.65 1.47 1.86
CA ALA A 23 -1.16 0.62 2.92
C ALA A 23 0.26 0.13 2.57
N ARG A 24 1.12 -0.08 3.57
CA ARG A 24 2.46 -0.63 3.37
C ARG A 24 2.58 -1.99 4.02
N LEU A 25 2.78 -3.03 3.22
CA LEU A 25 3.13 -4.36 3.69
C LEU A 25 4.65 -4.43 3.86
N ARG A 26 5.14 -4.84 5.03
CA ARG A 26 6.56 -5.10 5.30
C ARG A 26 6.74 -6.54 5.78
N VAL A 27 7.54 -7.31 5.06
CA VAL A 27 7.89 -8.68 5.43
C VAL A 27 9.22 -8.66 6.18
N ARG A 28 9.20 -9.16 7.42
CA ARG A 28 10.39 -9.27 8.26
C ARG A 28 11.17 -10.53 7.93
N PRO A 29 12.49 -10.55 8.18
CA PRO A 29 13.33 -11.74 7.94
C PRO A 29 12.92 -12.97 8.76
N ALA A 30 12.11 -12.81 9.82
CA ALA A 30 11.57 -13.90 10.63
C ALA A 30 10.31 -14.57 10.02
N GLY A 31 9.85 -14.14 8.85
CA GLY A 31 8.64 -14.66 8.18
C GLY A 31 7.35 -13.95 8.56
N THR A 32 7.35 -13.19 9.66
CA THR A 32 6.23 -12.33 10.08
C THR A 32 6.07 -11.12 9.15
N ALA A 33 4.85 -10.63 9.00
CA ALA A 33 4.56 -9.45 8.20
C ALA A 33 3.91 -8.34 9.04
N GLU A 34 4.05 -7.10 8.58
CA GLU A 34 3.43 -5.93 9.17
C GLU A 34 2.72 -5.13 8.09
N VAL A 35 1.50 -4.70 8.35
CA VAL A 35 0.77 -3.77 7.48
C VAL A 35 0.64 -2.45 8.21
N LEU A 36 1.24 -1.41 7.66
CA LEU A 36 0.91 -0.04 8.04
C LEU A 36 -0.36 0.37 7.28
N ASP A 37 -1.44 0.64 8.01
CA ASP A 37 -2.69 1.16 7.47
C ASP A 37 -2.70 2.69 7.42
N SER A 38 -3.61 3.26 6.63
CA SER A 38 -3.83 4.69 6.45
C SER A 38 -4.10 5.48 7.74
N ASP A 39 -4.65 4.86 8.77
CA ASP A 39 -4.84 5.48 10.09
C ASP A 39 -3.52 5.64 10.87
N GLY A 40 -2.43 5.06 10.37
CA GLY A 40 -1.12 5.01 11.04
C GLY A 40 -0.97 3.82 12.00
N ASN A 41 -1.90 2.86 11.95
CA ASN A 41 -1.83 1.62 12.71
C ASN A 41 -0.92 0.61 12.02
N THR A 42 0.02 0.03 12.77
CA THR A 42 0.84 -1.09 12.29
C THR A 42 0.24 -2.40 12.79
N LEU A 43 -0.37 -3.16 11.89
CA LEU A 43 -0.95 -4.47 12.15
C LEU A 43 0.10 -5.55 11.92
N SER A 44 0.38 -6.38 12.93
CA SER A 44 1.32 -7.49 12.80
C SER A 44 0.59 -8.80 12.48
N TYR A 45 1.14 -9.54 11.53
CA TYR A 45 0.65 -10.84 11.07
C TYR A 45 1.73 -11.90 11.19
N ASP A 46 1.31 -13.13 11.45
CA ASP A 46 2.20 -14.28 11.60
C ASP A 46 2.94 -14.63 10.29
N SER A 47 2.33 -14.34 9.13
CA SER A 47 2.88 -14.64 7.80
C SER A 47 2.50 -13.58 6.76
N GLU A 48 3.34 -13.42 5.73
CA GLU A 48 3.07 -12.56 4.55
C GLU A 48 1.74 -12.92 3.89
N ASP A 49 1.48 -14.21 3.69
CA ASP A 49 0.26 -14.71 3.04
C ASP A 49 -1.03 -14.25 3.74
N THR A 50 -1.03 -14.30 5.08
CA THR A 50 -2.16 -13.80 5.89
C THR A 50 -2.35 -12.30 5.75
N ALA A 51 -1.26 -11.54 5.77
CA ALA A 51 -1.31 -10.09 5.59
C ALA A 51 -1.82 -9.69 4.19
N ARG A 52 -1.34 -10.38 3.14
CA ARG A 52 -1.81 -10.19 1.75
C ARG A 52 -3.29 -10.55 1.64
N SER A 53 -3.70 -11.67 2.21
CA SER A 53 -5.11 -12.09 2.22
C SER A 53 -6.02 -11.06 2.87
N GLN A 54 -5.58 -10.46 3.99
CA GLN A 54 -6.36 -9.41 4.66
C GLN A 54 -6.46 -8.13 3.83
N LEU A 55 -5.38 -7.76 3.13
CA LEU A 55 -5.38 -6.63 2.19
C LEU A 55 -6.35 -6.87 1.04
N PHE A 56 -6.32 -8.06 0.42
CA PHE A 56 -7.24 -8.41 -0.67
C PHE A 56 -8.71 -8.41 -0.24
N ASP A 57 -9.01 -8.91 0.97
CA ASP A 57 -10.36 -8.85 1.56
C ASP A 57 -10.86 -7.41 1.74
N ALA A 58 -9.95 -6.48 2.04
CA ALA A 58 -10.21 -5.05 2.15
C ALA A 58 -10.10 -4.27 0.82
N GLU A 59 -10.13 -4.98 -0.33
CA GLU A 59 -10.04 -4.40 -1.68
C GLU A 59 -8.71 -3.73 -2.04
N PHE A 60 -7.65 -3.96 -1.25
CA PHE A 60 -6.31 -3.47 -1.58
C PHE A 60 -5.63 -4.34 -2.63
N VAL A 61 -4.87 -3.69 -3.50
CA VAL A 61 -4.06 -4.32 -4.54
C VAL A 61 -2.62 -3.81 -4.50
N GLU A 62 -1.68 -4.65 -4.92
CA GLU A 62 -0.26 -4.35 -4.92
C GLU A 62 0.07 -3.31 -6.01
N TYR A 63 0.66 -2.18 -5.60
CA TYR A 63 0.99 -1.06 -6.50
C TYR A 63 1.99 -1.47 -7.59
N ASP A 64 3.00 -2.26 -7.23
CA ASP A 64 4.04 -2.73 -8.17
C ASP A 64 3.46 -3.67 -9.25
N GLY A 65 2.33 -4.32 -8.95
CA GLY A 65 1.61 -5.18 -9.89
C GLY A 65 0.50 -4.48 -10.68
N LEU A 66 0.31 -3.17 -10.50
CA LEU A 66 -0.68 -2.41 -11.24
C LEU A 66 -0.07 -1.81 -12.51
N ASP A 67 -0.75 -2.01 -13.63
CA ASP A 67 -0.50 -1.30 -14.87
C ASP A 67 -1.47 -0.10 -15.02
N GLU A 68 -1.20 0.79 -15.98
CA GLU A 68 -2.05 1.96 -16.22
C GLU A 68 -3.51 1.58 -16.57
N GLU A 69 -3.71 0.51 -17.34
CA GLU A 69 -5.04 0.01 -17.69
C GLU A 69 -5.84 -0.41 -16.44
N ASP A 70 -5.19 -1.09 -15.50
CA ASP A 70 -5.75 -1.52 -14.23
C ASP A 70 -6.13 -0.33 -13.33
N ALA A 71 -5.27 0.70 -13.29
CA ALA A 71 -5.54 1.93 -12.56
C ALA A 71 -6.76 2.67 -13.15
N LEU A 72 -6.83 2.78 -14.48
CA LEU A 72 -7.92 3.46 -15.17
C LEU A 72 -9.26 2.77 -14.95
N VAL A 73 -9.29 1.43 -14.93
CA VAL A 73 -10.49 0.65 -14.58
C VAL A 73 -10.97 0.95 -13.16
N ARG A 74 -10.04 1.23 -12.25
CA ARG A 74 -10.33 1.64 -10.86
C ARG A 74 -10.66 3.12 -10.72
N GLY A 75 -10.55 3.91 -11.79
CA GLY A 75 -10.92 5.32 -11.82
C GLY A 75 -9.79 6.31 -11.48
N PHE A 76 -8.53 5.87 -11.51
CA PHE A 76 -7.37 6.74 -11.33
C PHE A 76 -6.31 6.51 -12.40
N SER A 77 -5.36 7.44 -12.56
CA SER A 77 -4.20 7.20 -13.43
C SER A 77 -3.02 6.81 -12.56
N LEU A 78 -2.36 5.70 -12.89
CA LEU A 78 -1.16 5.25 -12.20
C LEU A 78 -0.04 6.30 -12.23
N HIS A 79 0.02 7.12 -13.28
CA HIS A 79 1.01 8.18 -13.44
C HIS A 79 0.77 9.40 -12.54
N ASP A 80 -0.45 9.58 -12.05
CA ASP A 80 -0.82 10.70 -11.16
C ASP A 80 -0.65 10.34 -9.69
N VAL A 81 -0.50 9.05 -9.39
CA VAL A 81 -0.41 8.52 -8.03
C VAL A 81 0.95 7.90 -7.79
N GLN A 82 1.48 8.05 -6.59
CA GLN A 82 2.74 7.43 -6.21
C GLN A 82 2.70 7.05 -4.74
N PRO A 83 3.45 6.00 -4.35
CA PRO A 83 3.53 5.58 -2.96
C PRO A 83 3.98 6.74 -2.07
N PRO A 84 3.32 6.96 -0.92
CA PRO A 84 3.69 8.04 -0.03
C PRO A 84 5.10 7.82 0.50
N GLN A 85 5.92 8.86 0.40
CA GLN A 85 7.28 8.89 0.94
C GLN A 85 7.29 9.79 2.17
N ALA A 86 7.91 9.37 3.28
CA ALA A 86 8.18 10.21 4.44
C ALA A 86 9.31 9.60 5.29
N ASP A 87 9.93 10.43 6.13
CA ASP A 87 11.02 10.00 7.03
C ASP A 87 10.53 9.10 8.18
N ASN A 88 9.24 9.17 8.51
CA ASN A 88 8.62 8.39 9.60
C ASN A 88 7.18 7.98 9.26
N ASP A 89 6.68 6.95 9.96
CA ASP A 89 5.32 6.43 9.76
C ASP A 89 4.25 7.48 10.09
N GLU A 90 4.53 8.39 11.02
CA GLU A 90 3.63 9.50 11.36
C GLU A 90 3.49 10.53 10.21
N GLY A 91 4.54 10.72 9.41
CA GLY A 91 4.50 11.52 8.19
C GLY A 91 3.85 10.77 7.02
N LEU A 92 3.92 9.44 7.01
CA LEU A 92 3.21 8.60 6.05
C LEU A 92 1.70 8.68 6.25
N ARG A 93 1.20 8.58 7.50
CA ARG A 93 -0.25 8.55 7.78
C ARG A 93 -1.01 9.71 7.12
N GLY A 94 -0.44 10.92 7.13
CA GLY A 94 -1.06 12.11 6.53
C GLY A 94 -1.06 12.12 5.00
N ARG A 95 -0.29 11.24 4.37
CA ARG A 95 -0.14 11.08 2.91
C ARG A 95 -0.73 9.76 2.39
N MET A 96 -1.13 8.86 3.30
CA MET A 96 -1.71 7.56 2.96
C MET A 96 -3.16 7.67 2.49
N ILE A 97 -3.86 8.77 2.77
CA ILE A 97 -5.18 9.05 2.20
C ILE A 97 -5.03 10.21 1.23
N GLN A 98 -5.26 9.94 -0.05
CA GLN A 98 -5.17 10.94 -1.12
C GLN A 98 -6.51 11.06 -1.83
N SER A 99 -7.04 12.27 -1.94
CA SER A 99 -8.20 12.51 -2.80
C SER A 99 -7.75 12.59 -4.24
N LEU A 100 -8.25 11.69 -5.08
CA LEU A 100 -8.02 11.66 -6.52
C LEU A 100 -8.80 12.80 -7.16
N GLY A 101 -8.36 14.05 -6.97
CA GLY A 101 -9.13 15.27 -7.25
C GLY A 101 -10.07 15.10 -8.45
N ALA A 102 -11.37 15.32 -8.23
CA ALA A 102 -12.36 15.29 -9.30
C ALA A 102 -11.83 16.19 -10.41
N ARG A 103 -11.42 15.60 -11.55
CA ARG A 103 -10.89 16.38 -12.67
C ARG A 103 -11.88 17.50 -12.96
N ALA A 104 -11.42 18.74 -12.81
CA ALA A 104 -12.09 19.94 -13.30
C ALA A 104 -12.09 19.95 -14.83
#